data_AF-A0A8S2FPF8-F1
#
_entry.id   AF-A0A8S2FPF8-F1
#
_cell.length_a   1.000
_cell.length_b   1.000
_cell.length_c   1.000
_cell.angle_alpha   90.00
_cell.angle_beta   90.00
_cell.angle_gamma   90.00
#
_symmetry.space_group_name_H-M   'P 1'
#
loop_
_entity.id
_entity.type
_entity.pdbx_description
1 polymer ?
#
loop_
_entity_poly.entity_id
_entity_poly.type
_entity_poly.pdbx_seq_one_letter_code
_entity_poly.pdbx_strand_id
1 'polypeptide(L)'
;MTSAVELVGTKLLNGATDSAYDSNQLKDKYIGLYFSAHWCPPCRTFTPILAEAYKQAIADASFDVVFVSSDEDQSSFDEYYKEMPWKAITYEDRTLAEKLEQKYQIQRIPSLIILKTDGTILTEDGVTELTQKGSNAIGKWVKGQSIFWSRAAQPGEHTWKDIQCDSCDMKPIVGVRYACATCEACNICQDCKQKGAHEHDLSQYYTYDD
;
A
#
# COMPACT_ATOMS: atom_id res chain seq x y z
N MET A 1 -10.26 13.85 -11.18
CA MET A 1 -9.62 12.75 -10.45
C MET A 1 -10.72 12.03 -9.69
N THR A 2 -10.78 10.71 -9.79
CA THR A 2 -11.79 9.89 -9.12
C THR A 2 -11.40 9.75 -7.65
N SER A 3 -12.25 10.16 -6.72
CA SER A 3 -11.93 10.09 -5.28
C SER A 3 -11.79 8.63 -4.81
N ALA A 4 -11.12 8.40 -3.68
CA ALA A 4 -10.94 7.04 -3.15
C ALA A 4 -12.28 6.33 -2.89
N VAL A 5 -13.32 7.09 -2.50
CA VAL A 5 -14.69 6.61 -2.27
C VAL A 5 -15.35 6.13 -3.57
N GLU A 6 -15.18 6.88 -4.67
CA GLU A 6 -15.78 6.52 -5.97
C GLU A 6 -15.21 5.20 -6.53
N LEU A 7 -14.02 4.79 -6.07
CA LEU A 7 -13.39 3.55 -6.50
C LEU A 7 -14.01 2.31 -5.86
N VAL A 8 -14.52 2.42 -4.63
CA VAL A 8 -15.01 1.27 -3.85
C VAL A 8 -16.53 1.10 -3.91
N GLY A 9 -17.20 1.80 -4.84
CA GLY A 9 -18.66 1.75 -4.98
C GLY A 9 -19.38 2.50 -3.85
N THR A 10 -20.71 2.46 -3.84
CA THR A 10 -21.54 3.22 -2.87
C THR A 10 -21.93 2.43 -1.64
N LYS A 11 -21.90 1.09 -1.72
CA LYS A 11 -22.36 0.19 -0.66
C LYS A 11 -21.26 -0.80 -0.31
N LEU A 12 -20.87 -0.78 0.95
CA LEU A 12 -19.91 -1.71 1.56
C LEU A 12 -20.59 -2.51 2.68
N LEU A 13 -19.89 -3.51 3.19
CA LEU A 13 -20.20 -4.17 4.46
C LEU A 13 -19.39 -3.53 5.59
N ASN A 14 -19.86 -3.68 6.82
CA ASN A 14 -19.16 -3.26 8.03
C ASN A 14 -18.83 -4.46 8.92
N GLY A 15 -17.53 -4.74 9.13
CA GLY A 15 -16.96 -5.97 9.72
C GLY A 15 -17.36 -6.34 11.14
N ALA A 16 -18.34 -5.65 11.74
CA ALA A 16 -18.92 -6.01 13.04
C ALA A 16 -20.36 -6.55 12.94
N THR A 17 -21.06 -6.33 11.82
CA THR A 17 -22.52 -6.54 11.74
C THR A 17 -23.00 -7.10 10.41
N ASP A 18 -22.13 -7.25 9.40
CA ASP A 18 -22.52 -7.48 7.99
C ASP A 18 -23.60 -6.51 7.48
N SER A 19 -23.74 -5.36 8.15
CA SER A 19 -24.71 -4.36 7.76
C SER A 19 -24.16 -3.54 6.61
N ALA A 20 -25.07 -3.08 5.75
CA ALA A 20 -24.74 -2.12 4.71
C ALA A 20 -24.07 -0.87 5.32
N TYR A 21 -23.05 -0.37 4.64
CA TYR A 21 -22.27 0.80 4.99
C TYR A 21 -22.18 1.73 3.79
N ASP A 22 -22.53 3.01 3.98
CA ASP A 22 -22.38 4.04 2.95
C ASP A 22 -20.90 4.46 2.84
N SER A 23 -20.30 4.20 1.68
CA SER A 23 -18.88 4.49 1.41
C SER A 23 -18.56 5.99 1.47
N ASN A 24 -19.53 6.89 1.36
CA ASN A 24 -19.33 8.33 1.54
C ASN A 24 -18.76 8.69 2.92
N GLN A 25 -18.95 7.82 3.92
CA GLN A 25 -18.34 7.98 5.25
C GLN A 25 -16.82 7.70 5.26
N LEU A 26 -16.26 7.20 4.16
CA LEU A 26 -14.80 7.08 3.96
C LEU A 26 -14.20 8.32 3.30
N LYS A 27 -14.99 9.37 3.06
CA LYS A 27 -14.49 10.63 2.50
C LYS A 27 -13.41 11.21 3.42
N ASP A 28 -12.38 11.78 2.79
CA ASP A 28 -11.22 12.40 3.46
C ASP A 28 -10.36 11.42 4.28
N LYS A 29 -10.56 10.10 4.10
CA LYS A 29 -9.69 9.06 4.66
C LYS A 29 -8.71 8.51 3.63
N TYR A 30 -7.56 8.08 4.13
CA TYR A 30 -6.71 7.14 3.42
C TYR A 30 -7.39 5.76 3.43
N ILE A 31 -7.33 5.04 2.31
CA ILE A 31 -7.99 3.75 2.16
C ILE A 31 -6.95 2.68 1.85
N GLY A 32 -6.89 1.63 2.67
CA GLY A 32 -6.21 0.39 2.32
C GLY A 32 -7.13 -0.54 1.55
N LEU A 33 -6.89 -0.76 0.25
CA LEU A 33 -7.55 -1.82 -0.51
C LEU A 33 -6.82 -3.14 -0.24
N TYR A 34 -7.48 -4.03 0.51
CA TYR A 34 -6.91 -5.29 0.93
C TYR A 34 -7.44 -6.43 0.07
N PHE A 35 -6.61 -6.93 -0.85
CA PHE A 35 -6.93 -8.05 -1.73
C PHE A 35 -6.48 -9.35 -1.07
N SER A 36 -7.43 -10.25 -0.80
CA SER A 36 -7.19 -11.44 0.02
C SER A 36 -8.27 -12.51 -0.22
N ALA A 37 -8.05 -13.72 0.27
CA ALA A 37 -9.03 -14.79 0.24
C ALA A 37 -8.80 -15.79 1.38
N HIS A 38 -9.86 -16.48 1.81
CA HIS A 38 -9.84 -17.47 2.87
C HIS A 38 -8.96 -18.66 2.51
N TRP A 39 -9.06 -19.16 1.28
CA TRP A 39 -8.33 -20.33 0.80
C TRP A 39 -6.81 -20.11 0.75
N CYS A 40 -6.35 -18.86 0.70
CA CYS A 40 -4.96 -18.45 0.54
C CYS A 40 -4.17 -18.54 1.88
N PRO A 41 -3.18 -19.44 2.02
CA PRO A 41 -2.40 -19.57 3.25
C PRO A 41 -1.63 -18.31 3.70
N PRO A 42 -0.87 -17.60 2.83
CA PRO A 42 -0.17 -16.39 3.27
C PRO A 42 -1.13 -15.27 3.66
N CYS A 43 -2.35 -15.27 3.09
CA CYS A 43 -3.40 -14.34 3.45
C CYS A 43 -3.86 -14.54 4.90
N ARG A 44 -4.16 -15.78 5.28
CA ARG A 44 -4.53 -16.12 6.67
C ARG A 44 -3.44 -15.79 7.69
N THR A 45 -2.16 -15.82 7.27
CA THR A 45 -1.05 -15.35 8.13
C THR A 45 -1.03 -13.83 8.28
N PHE A 46 -1.32 -13.08 7.22
CA PHE A 46 -1.22 -11.62 7.20
C PHE A 46 -2.44 -10.91 7.83
N THR A 47 -3.65 -11.42 7.63
CA THR A 47 -4.90 -10.83 8.16
C THR A 47 -4.83 -10.48 9.65
N PRO A 48 -4.40 -11.38 10.56
CA PRO A 48 -4.30 -11.03 11.98
C PRO A 48 -3.27 -9.92 12.26
N ILE A 49 -2.19 -9.83 11.48
CA ILE A 49 -1.18 -8.77 11.60
C ILE A 49 -1.80 -7.42 11.21
N LEU A 50 -2.53 -7.38 10.09
CA LEU A 50 -3.25 -6.18 9.66
C LEU A 50 -4.35 -5.78 10.65
N ALA A 51 -5.12 -6.74 11.17
CA ALA A 51 -6.17 -6.49 12.15
C ALA A 51 -5.63 -5.88 13.44
N GLU A 52 -4.49 -6.39 13.94
CA GLU A 52 -3.84 -5.85 15.13
C GLU A 52 -3.31 -4.43 14.90
N ALA A 53 -2.60 -4.20 13.80
CA ALA A 53 -2.08 -2.88 13.46
C ALA A 53 -3.20 -1.85 13.23
N TYR A 54 -4.29 -2.27 12.57
CA TYR A 54 -5.48 -1.45 12.35
C TYR A 54 -6.08 -1.01 13.70
N LYS A 55 -6.35 -1.95 14.62
CA LYS A 55 -6.92 -1.64 15.94
C LYS A 55 -6.09 -0.63 16.73
N GLN A 56 -4.76 -0.72 16.65
CA GLN A 56 -3.86 0.21 17.32
C GLN A 56 -3.85 1.61 16.68
N ALA A 57 -4.07 1.71 15.37
CA ALA A 57 -3.90 2.94 14.61
C ALA A 57 -5.21 3.70 14.33
N ILE A 58 -6.38 3.06 14.41
CA ILE A 58 -7.67 3.69 14.04
C ILE A 58 -8.24 4.65 15.08
N ALA A 59 -7.51 4.93 16.16
CA ALA A 59 -7.85 6.03 17.05
C ALA A 59 -7.88 7.37 16.28
N ASP A 60 -7.11 7.46 15.20
CA ASP A 60 -7.19 8.53 14.20
C ASP A 60 -8.19 8.12 13.11
N ALA A 61 -9.30 8.85 12.98
CA ALA A 61 -10.39 8.54 12.06
C ALA A 61 -10.04 8.73 10.57
N SER A 62 -8.76 8.98 10.25
CA SER A 62 -8.23 9.29 8.93
C SER A 62 -7.82 8.08 8.08
N PHE A 63 -7.95 6.85 8.58
CA PHE A 63 -7.63 5.62 7.84
C PHE A 63 -8.77 4.60 7.93
N ASP A 64 -9.03 3.89 6.84
CA ASP A 64 -9.88 2.70 6.84
C ASP A 64 -9.36 1.64 5.86
N VAL A 65 -9.85 0.41 6.00
CA VAL A 65 -9.52 -0.70 5.10
C VAL A 65 -10.80 -1.18 4.42
N VAL A 66 -10.69 -1.48 3.12
CA VAL A 66 -11.74 -2.12 2.34
C VAL A 66 -11.20 -3.44 1.81
N PHE A 67 -11.76 -4.53 2.31
CA PHE A 67 -11.50 -5.88 1.84
C PHE A 67 -12.12 -6.10 0.45
N VAL A 68 -11.29 -6.59 -0.46
CA VAL A 68 -11.63 -7.01 -1.81
C VAL A 68 -11.36 -8.52 -1.87
N SER A 69 -12.43 -9.30 -1.84
CA SER A 69 -12.32 -10.76 -1.72
C SER A 69 -12.11 -11.45 -3.06
N SER A 70 -11.11 -12.33 -3.10
CA SER A 70 -10.92 -13.33 -4.16
C SER A 70 -11.44 -14.73 -3.74
N ASP A 71 -12.33 -14.81 -2.75
CA ASP A 71 -13.03 -16.06 -2.41
C ASP A 71 -13.95 -16.51 -3.55
N GLU A 72 -14.13 -17.83 -3.65
CA GLU A 72 -14.88 -18.48 -4.74
C GLU A 72 -16.37 -18.66 -4.42
N ASP A 73 -16.75 -18.49 -3.15
CA ASP A 73 -18.11 -18.65 -2.67
C ASP A 73 -18.41 -17.74 -1.48
N GLN A 74 -19.70 -17.43 -1.28
CA GLN A 74 -20.20 -16.57 -0.20
C GLN A 74 -19.86 -17.11 1.19
N SER A 75 -19.87 -18.44 1.38
CA SER A 75 -19.63 -19.03 2.70
C SER A 75 -18.17 -18.84 3.12
N SER A 76 -17.23 -19.04 2.20
CA SER A 76 -15.80 -18.79 2.42
C SER A 76 -15.53 -17.31 2.71
N PHE A 77 -16.20 -16.41 1.97
CA PHE A 77 -16.16 -14.96 2.23
C PHE A 77 -16.67 -14.63 3.65
N ASP A 78 -17.87 -15.09 4.01
CA ASP A 78 -18.51 -14.80 5.30
C ASP A 78 -17.71 -15.35 6.48
N GLU A 79 -17.11 -16.54 6.34
CA GLU A 79 -16.28 -17.15 7.37
C GLU A 79 -15.03 -16.30 7.63
N TYR A 80 -14.34 -15.89 6.56
CA TYR A 80 -13.09 -15.17 6.67
C TYR A 80 -13.27 -13.71 7.07
N TYR A 81 -14.32 -13.06 6.58
CA TYR A 81 -14.60 -11.66 6.88
C TYR A 81 -14.93 -11.43 8.37
N LYS A 82 -15.41 -12.45 9.10
CA LYS A 82 -15.61 -12.37 10.57
C LYS A 82 -14.33 -12.07 11.36
N GLU A 83 -13.16 -12.34 10.77
CA GLU A 83 -11.88 -12.05 11.40
C GLU A 83 -11.44 -10.58 11.23
N MET A 84 -12.18 -9.80 10.42
CA MET A 84 -11.75 -8.50 9.94
C MET A 84 -12.54 -7.35 10.59
N PRO A 85 -11.88 -6.38 11.24
CA PRO A 85 -12.55 -5.25 11.91
C PRO A 85 -12.93 -4.10 10.96
N TRP A 86 -12.76 -4.25 9.64
CA TRP A 86 -12.87 -3.17 8.64
C TRP A 86 -14.04 -3.37 7.68
N LYS A 87 -14.06 -2.67 6.54
CA LYS A 87 -15.14 -2.72 5.55
C LYS A 87 -14.85 -3.74 4.45
N ALA A 88 -15.86 -4.17 3.71
CA ALA A 88 -15.67 -5.03 2.53
C ALA A 88 -16.57 -4.62 1.38
N ILE A 89 -16.12 -4.89 0.16
CA ILE A 89 -17.02 -4.99 -0.98
C ILE A 89 -17.91 -6.21 -0.76
N THR A 90 -19.22 -6.07 -1.00
CA THR A 90 -20.16 -7.17 -0.88
C THR A 90 -19.76 -8.30 -1.84
N TYR A 91 -19.85 -9.55 -1.41
CA TYR A 91 -19.46 -10.69 -2.25
C TYR A 91 -20.22 -10.70 -3.60
N GLU A 92 -21.46 -10.23 -3.64
CA GLU A 92 -22.26 -10.15 -4.86
C GLU A 92 -21.73 -9.15 -5.90
N ASP A 93 -20.96 -8.13 -5.47
CA ASP A 93 -20.38 -7.13 -6.37
C ASP A 93 -19.03 -7.58 -6.93
N ARG A 94 -19.04 -8.75 -7.57
CA ARG A 94 -17.87 -9.35 -8.23
C ARG A 94 -17.32 -8.46 -9.34
N THR A 95 -18.19 -7.72 -10.03
CA THR A 95 -17.79 -6.81 -11.11
C THR A 95 -16.88 -5.70 -10.59
N LEU A 96 -17.21 -5.12 -9.43
CA LEU A 96 -16.36 -4.11 -8.82
C LEU A 96 -15.04 -4.69 -8.32
N ALA A 97 -15.07 -5.86 -7.67
CA ALA A 97 -13.86 -6.55 -7.22
C ALA A 97 -12.89 -6.82 -8.38
N GLU A 98 -13.38 -7.43 -9.47
CA GLU A 98 -12.59 -7.71 -10.69
C GLU A 98 -12.03 -6.43 -11.32
N LYS A 99 -12.82 -5.36 -11.36
CA LYS A 99 -12.39 -4.05 -11.89
C LYS A 99 -11.24 -3.47 -11.06
N LEU A 100 -11.28 -3.62 -9.74
CA LEU A 100 -10.20 -3.15 -8.85
C LEU A 100 -8.95 -4.02 -9.01
N GLU A 101 -9.09 -5.34 -9.04
CA GLU A 101 -7.97 -6.26 -9.30
C GLU A 101 -7.26 -5.93 -10.61
N GLN A 102 -8.02 -5.70 -11.70
CA GLN A 102 -7.46 -5.30 -12.99
C GLN A 102 -6.82 -3.91 -12.95
N LYS A 103 -7.48 -2.92 -12.33
CA LYS A 103 -6.99 -1.54 -12.24
C LYS A 103 -5.63 -1.46 -11.54
N TYR A 104 -5.46 -2.22 -10.47
CA TYR A 104 -4.23 -2.26 -9.68
C TYR A 104 -3.30 -3.42 -10.04
N GLN A 105 -3.59 -4.12 -11.15
CA GLN A 105 -2.77 -5.22 -11.67
C GLN A 105 -2.42 -6.27 -10.60
N ILE A 106 -3.40 -6.63 -9.77
CA ILE A 106 -3.22 -7.57 -8.67
C ILE A 106 -2.96 -8.96 -9.25
N GLN A 107 -1.72 -9.44 -9.12
CA GLN A 107 -1.32 -10.76 -9.61
C GLN A 107 -1.25 -11.82 -8.51
N ARG A 108 -1.10 -11.40 -7.25
CA ARG A 108 -0.92 -12.28 -6.09
C ARG A 108 -1.61 -11.69 -4.86
N ILE A 109 -2.07 -12.58 -3.99
CA ILE A 109 -2.63 -12.25 -2.68
C ILE A 109 -1.77 -12.87 -1.56
N PRO A 110 -1.67 -12.23 -0.38
CA PRO A 110 -2.30 -10.94 -0.03
C PRO A 110 -1.62 -9.76 -0.73
N SER A 111 -2.41 -8.76 -1.13
CA SER A 111 -1.91 -7.44 -1.57
C SER A 111 -2.64 -6.34 -0.83
N LEU A 112 -1.94 -5.26 -0.49
CA LEU A 112 -2.49 -4.11 0.24
C LEU A 112 -2.04 -2.82 -0.43
N ILE A 113 -2.96 -2.19 -1.16
CA ILE A 113 -2.72 -0.91 -1.84
C ILE A 113 -3.23 0.21 -0.92
N ILE A 114 -2.38 1.19 -0.63
CA ILE A 114 -2.77 2.34 0.18
C ILE A 114 -3.06 3.51 -0.75
N LEU A 115 -4.27 4.06 -0.66
CA LEU A 115 -4.74 5.21 -1.41
C LEU A 115 -4.78 6.45 -0.52
N LYS A 116 -4.42 7.59 -1.11
CA LYS A 116 -4.67 8.91 -0.54
C LYS A 116 -6.16 9.27 -0.66
N THR A 117 -6.56 10.33 0.02
CA THR A 117 -7.94 10.85 0.03
C THR A 117 -8.47 11.19 -1.38
N ASP A 118 -7.59 11.61 -2.29
CA ASP A 118 -7.91 11.93 -3.68
C ASP A 118 -7.97 10.71 -4.62
N GLY A 119 -7.77 9.50 -4.10
CA GLY A 119 -7.77 8.25 -4.86
C GLY A 119 -6.45 7.90 -5.54
N THR A 120 -5.41 8.74 -5.40
CA THR A 120 -4.07 8.40 -5.90
C THR A 120 -3.37 7.38 -5.00
N ILE A 121 -2.51 6.55 -5.59
CA ILE A 121 -1.76 5.54 -4.86
C ILE A 121 -0.69 6.22 -4.01
N LEU A 122 -0.65 5.87 -2.71
CA LEU A 122 0.44 6.19 -1.82
C LEU A 122 1.52 5.10 -1.84
N THR A 123 1.13 3.83 -1.78
CA THR A 123 2.04 2.67 -1.89
C THR A 123 1.27 1.44 -2.35
N GLU A 124 1.93 0.58 -3.13
CA GLU A 124 1.44 -0.75 -3.52
C GLU A 124 2.05 -1.85 -2.64
N ASP A 125 3.05 -1.51 -1.81
CA ASP A 125 3.81 -2.42 -0.95
C ASP A 125 3.28 -2.50 0.48
N GLY A 126 1.99 -2.20 0.69
CA GLY A 126 1.39 -2.08 2.02
C GLY A 126 1.58 -3.32 2.91
N VAL A 127 1.60 -4.53 2.32
CA VAL A 127 1.88 -5.78 3.06
C VAL A 127 3.29 -5.78 3.63
N THR A 128 4.28 -5.45 2.80
CA THR A 128 5.69 -5.40 3.19
C THR A 128 5.92 -4.30 4.24
N GLU A 129 5.37 -3.12 3.99
CA GLU A 129 5.48 -1.96 4.88
C GLU A 129 4.92 -2.25 6.27
N LEU A 130 3.71 -2.83 6.32
CA LEU A 130 3.07 -3.21 7.57
C LEU A 130 3.83 -4.34 8.27
N THR A 131 4.27 -5.36 7.55
CA THR A 131 5.00 -6.50 8.14
C THR A 131 6.29 -6.05 8.82
N GLN A 132 6.99 -5.07 8.23
CA GLN A 132 8.26 -4.58 8.78
C GLN A 132 8.09 -3.56 9.91
N LYS A 133 7.04 -2.73 9.89
CA LYS A 133 6.90 -1.59 10.81
C LYS A 133 5.69 -1.65 11.74
N GLY A 134 4.80 -2.62 11.56
CA GLY A 134 3.54 -2.74 12.30
C GLY A 134 2.66 -1.50 12.16
N SER A 135 2.00 -1.10 13.24
CA SER A 135 1.13 0.09 13.30
C SER A 135 1.83 1.41 12.96
N ASN A 136 3.17 1.49 13.06
CA ASN A 136 3.91 2.66 12.62
C ASN A 136 3.78 2.92 11.11
N ALA A 137 3.51 1.88 10.31
CA ALA A 137 3.21 2.03 8.88
C ALA A 137 1.97 2.88 8.65
N ILE A 138 0.88 2.57 9.36
CA ILE A 138 -0.37 3.32 9.26
C ILE A 138 -0.17 4.78 9.70
N GLY A 139 0.60 5.01 10.78
CA GLY A 139 0.95 6.35 11.24
C GLY A 139 1.77 7.18 10.24
N LYS A 140 2.47 6.52 9.30
CA LYS A 140 3.13 7.17 8.16
C LYS A 140 2.14 7.42 7.02
N TRP A 141 1.31 6.43 6.70
CA TRP A 141 0.34 6.52 5.61
C TRP A 141 -0.62 7.69 5.77
N VAL A 142 -1.16 7.89 6.98
CA VAL A 142 -2.09 9.00 7.27
C VAL A 142 -1.45 10.39 7.18
N LYS A 143 -0.12 10.46 7.11
CA LYS A 143 0.65 11.69 6.86
C LYS A 143 1.07 11.83 5.40
N GLY A 144 0.56 10.96 4.52
CA GLY A 144 0.94 10.91 3.11
C GLY A 144 2.36 10.37 2.89
N GLN A 145 2.88 9.56 3.81
CA GLN A 145 4.22 8.99 3.74
C GLN A 145 4.14 7.47 3.58
N SER A 146 4.79 6.93 2.55
CA SER A 146 5.11 5.49 2.48
C SER A 146 6.36 5.19 3.33
N ILE A 147 6.58 3.94 3.72
CA ILE A 147 7.82 3.49 4.38
C ILE A 147 8.94 3.27 3.36
N PHE A 148 8.63 2.67 2.22
CA PHE A 148 9.53 2.60 1.07
C PHE A 148 9.22 3.78 0.18
N TRP A 149 9.66 4.99 0.55
CA TRP A 149 9.52 6.10 -0.39
C TRP A 149 10.25 5.75 -1.68
N SER A 150 9.53 5.35 -2.72
CA SER A 150 9.69 5.87 -4.06
C SER A 150 8.41 6.66 -4.32
N ARG A 151 8.47 7.99 -4.26
CA ARG A 151 7.41 8.77 -4.89
C ARG A 151 7.28 8.29 -6.34
N ALA A 152 6.06 8.20 -6.86
CA ALA A 152 5.87 8.02 -8.28
C ALA A 152 6.68 9.12 -9.01
N ALA A 153 7.46 8.72 -10.01
CA ALA A 153 8.24 9.66 -10.81
C ALA A 153 7.31 10.72 -11.40
N GLN A 154 7.63 11.99 -11.15
CA GLN A 154 6.92 13.09 -11.79
C GLN A 154 7.28 13.14 -13.29
N PRO A 155 6.47 13.78 -14.14
CA PRO A 155 6.82 13.99 -15.54
C PRO A 155 8.22 14.63 -15.66
N GLY A 156 9.14 13.95 -16.36
CA GLY A 156 10.52 14.38 -16.53
C GLY A 156 11.53 13.77 -15.55
N GLU A 157 11.09 12.99 -14.56
CA GLU A 157 12.00 12.30 -13.64
C GLU A 157 12.36 10.90 -14.12
N HIS A 158 13.66 10.60 -14.04
CA HIS A 158 14.16 9.27 -14.34
C HIS A 158 13.84 8.29 -13.21
N THR A 159 13.61 7.03 -13.57
CA THR A 159 13.38 5.92 -12.61
C THR A 159 14.39 4.82 -12.84
N TRP A 160 15.21 4.54 -11.83
CA TRP A 160 16.22 3.50 -11.83
C TRP A 160 15.61 2.15 -11.42
N LYS A 161 14.83 1.56 -12.33
CA LYS A 161 13.95 0.38 -12.09
C LYS A 161 14.60 -0.74 -11.27
N ASP A 162 15.85 -1.07 -11.56
CA ASP A 162 16.55 -2.20 -10.95
C ASP A 162 17.49 -1.82 -9.80
N ILE A 163 17.57 -0.53 -9.45
CA ILE A 163 18.51 -0.01 -8.47
C ILE A 163 17.79 0.29 -7.15
N GLN A 164 18.31 -0.32 -6.09
CA GLN A 164 17.89 -0.10 -4.72
C GLN A 164 18.85 0.85 -4.02
N CYS A 165 18.35 1.76 -3.18
CA CYS A 165 19.19 2.54 -2.29
C CYS A 165 19.66 1.67 -1.11
N ASP A 166 20.96 1.53 -0.92
CA ASP A 166 21.56 0.69 0.14
C ASP A 166 21.39 1.25 1.56
N SER A 167 20.95 2.51 1.69
CA SER A 167 20.71 3.12 3.00
C SER A 167 19.26 3.02 3.49
N CYS A 168 18.29 3.06 2.59
CA CYS A 168 16.86 3.06 2.95
C CYS A 168 16.04 1.98 2.25
N ASP A 169 16.70 1.12 1.47
CA ASP A 169 16.10 0.06 0.67
C ASP A 169 15.07 0.54 -0.38
N MET A 170 15.06 1.84 -0.70
CA MET A 170 14.22 2.41 -1.76
C MET A 170 14.55 1.77 -3.10
N LYS A 171 13.58 1.07 -3.71
CA LYS A 171 13.65 0.56 -5.07
C LYS A 171 12.31 0.76 -5.79
N PRO A 172 12.28 1.33 -7.01
CA PRO A 172 13.42 1.91 -7.71
C PRO A 172 13.82 3.26 -7.12
N ILE A 173 15.10 3.63 -7.23
CA ILE A 173 15.50 5.02 -7.00
C ILE A 173 14.80 5.89 -8.06
N VAL A 174 14.14 6.97 -7.63
CA VAL A 174 13.48 7.95 -8.51
C VAL A 174 14.22 9.29 -8.44
N GLY A 175 14.54 9.85 -9.60
CA GLY A 175 15.36 11.06 -9.73
C GLY A 175 16.85 10.75 -9.70
N VAL A 176 17.62 11.54 -8.95
CA VAL A 176 19.08 11.42 -8.90
C VAL A 176 19.50 10.18 -8.12
N ARG A 177 20.29 9.32 -8.76
CA ARG A 177 21.00 8.21 -8.13
C ARG A 177 22.40 8.69 -7.77
N TYR A 178 22.86 8.35 -6.58
CA TYR A 178 24.24 8.55 -6.16
C TYR A 178 24.95 7.21 -6.10
N ALA A 179 26.16 7.08 -6.64
CA ALA A 179 26.97 5.88 -6.50
C ALA A 179 28.28 6.20 -5.79
N CYS A 180 28.75 5.29 -4.94
CA CYS A 180 30.03 5.46 -4.26
C CYS A 180 31.15 4.87 -5.12
N ALA A 181 32.24 5.62 -5.30
CA ALA A 181 33.43 5.12 -5.97
C ALA A 181 34.27 4.18 -5.08
N THR A 182 34.06 4.23 -3.77
CA THR A 182 34.80 3.44 -2.77
C THR A 182 34.09 2.15 -2.40
N CYS A 183 32.76 2.18 -2.25
CA CYS A 183 31.96 1.01 -1.91
C CYS A 183 31.53 0.27 -3.16
N GLU A 184 31.70 -1.05 -3.18
CA GLU A 184 31.26 -1.89 -4.29
C GLU A 184 29.73 -1.86 -4.40
N ALA A 185 29.24 -1.54 -5.60
CA ALA A 185 27.82 -1.53 -5.96
C ALA A 185 26.89 -0.66 -5.08
N CYS A 186 27.43 0.28 -4.31
CA CYS A 186 26.65 1.15 -3.43
C CYS A 186 25.88 2.23 -4.21
N ASN A 187 24.59 2.32 -3.97
CA ASN A 187 23.64 3.26 -4.55
C ASN A 187 22.89 3.98 -3.42
N ILE A 188 22.85 5.30 -3.50
CA ILE A 188 22.21 6.15 -2.50
C ILE A 188 21.17 7.01 -3.22
N CYS A 189 19.95 7.09 -2.71
CA CYS A 189 18.95 8.00 -3.24
C CYS A 189 19.24 9.45 -2.79
N GLN A 190 18.68 10.42 -3.49
CA GLN A 190 18.86 11.85 -3.19
C GLN A 190 18.57 12.21 -1.72
N ASP A 191 17.52 11.64 -1.13
CA ASP A 191 17.15 11.93 0.26
C ASP A 191 18.18 11.39 1.26
N CYS A 192 18.68 10.17 1.04
CA CYS A 192 19.70 9.56 1.89
C CYS A 192 21.03 10.30 1.78
N LYS A 193 21.38 10.79 0.58
CA LYS A 193 22.53 11.66 0.38
C LYS A 193 22.39 12.95 1.18
N GLN A 194 21.23 13.61 1.15
CA GLN A 194 21.00 14.86 1.89
C GLN A 194 21.04 14.67 3.40
N LYS A 195 20.63 13.50 3.90
CA LYS A 195 20.70 13.13 5.32
C LYS A 195 22.11 12.74 5.78
N GLY A 196 23.09 12.67 4.89
CA GLY A 196 24.44 12.22 5.24
C GLY A 196 24.49 10.73 5.60
N ALA A 197 23.65 9.90 5.00
CA ALA A 197 23.56 8.47 5.32
C ALA A 197 24.74 7.63 4.77
N HIS A 198 25.71 8.28 4.13
CA HIS A 198 26.90 7.65 3.59
C HIS A 198 28.10 8.61 3.71
N GLU A 199 29.26 8.11 4.15
CA GLU A 199 30.41 8.94 4.52
C GLU A 199 31.41 9.18 3.39
N HIS A 200 31.45 8.31 2.38
CA HIS A 200 32.36 8.47 1.24
C HIS A 200 31.80 9.42 0.18
N ASP A 201 32.69 9.87 -0.71
CA ASP A 201 32.31 10.66 -1.87
C ASP A 201 31.35 9.89 -2.80
N LEU A 202 30.32 10.59 -3.24
CA LEU A 202 29.24 10.08 -4.06
C LEU A 202 29.20 10.80 -5.41
N SER A 203 29.28 10.03 -6.49
CA SER A 203 29.02 10.50 -7.86
C SER A 203 27.51 10.51 -8.12
N GLN A 204 27.00 11.55 -8.77
CA GLN A 204 25.58 11.70 -9.08
C GLN A 204 25.28 11.32 -10.53
N TYR A 205 24.14 10.65 -10.74
CA TYR A 205 23.67 10.16 -12.03
C TYR A 205 22.20 10.56 -12.21
N TYR A 206 21.85 11.09 -13.37
CA TYR A 206 20.49 11.49 -13.73
C TYR A 206 19.86 10.51 -14.72
N THR A 207 20.68 9.84 -15.54
CA THR A 207 20.31 8.76 -16.48
C THR A 207 21.42 7.71 -16.56
N TYR A 208 21.19 6.58 -17.25
CA TYR A 208 22.20 5.50 -17.40
C TYR A 208 23.49 5.93 -18.14
N ASP A 209 23.46 7.04 -18.87
CA ASP A 209 24.54 7.46 -19.78
C ASP A 209 25.44 8.58 -19.22
N ASP A 210 25.22 9.00 -17.96
CA ASP A 210 26.04 10.00 -17.26
C ASP A 210 27.28 9.37 -16.60
#